data_AF-A0A4Q5R6D2-F1
#
_entry.id   AF-A0A4Q5R6D2-F1
#
_cell.length_a   1.000
_cell.length_b   1.000
_cell.length_c   1.000
_cell.angle_alpha   90.00
_cell.angle_beta   90.00
_cell.angle_gamma   90.00
#
_symmetry.space_group_name_H-M   'P 1'
#
loop_
_entity.id
_entity.type
_entity.pdbx_description
1 polymer ?
#
loop_
_entity_poly.entity_id
_entity_poly.type
_entity_poly.pdbx_seq_one_letter_code
_entity_poly.pdbx_strand_id
1 'polypeptide(L)'
;MLIFTEPNEDIIENVINPIDTLPRKNKVSGDYVINKTNFISIRDGKDPSHISFFVHFEKDNSTCNGELKGAARFISPTTAQFKESGNPCTIQFDFKGNIVTMKEMEGCGSYRDIKCFFDGKYPREKESRQKDTKKSAK
;
A
#
# COMPACT_ATOMS: atom_id res chain seq x y z
N MET A 1 24.20 29.70 27.87
CA MET A 1 23.10 29.33 26.96
C MET A 1 23.26 27.85 26.67
N LEU A 2 22.53 27.01 27.39
CA LEU A 2 22.55 25.56 27.21
C LEU A 2 21.59 25.25 26.06
N ILE A 3 22.14 24.90 24.91
CA ILE A 3 21.37 24.41 23.78
C ILE A 3 21.10 22.94 24.09
N PHE A 4 19.87 22.66 24.49
CA PHE A 4 19.38 21.30 24.67
C PHE A 4 19.16 20.72 23.26
N THR A 5 20.16 20.05 22.70
CA THR A 5 19.95 19.22 21.51
C THR A 5 19.33 17.93 22.00
N GLU A 6 18.00 17.86 21.98
CA GLU A 6 17.29 16.59 22.07
C GLU A 6 17.86 15.71 20.94
N PRO A 7 18.35 14.49 21.25
CA PRO A 7 18.75 13.57 20.20
C PRO A 7 17.47 13.29 19.41
N ASN A 8 17.52 13.56 18.10
CA ASN A 8 16.44 13.28 17.16
C ASN A 8 15.88 11.89 17.50
N GLU A 9 14.70 11.86 18.13
CA GLU A 9 13.82 10.70 18.05
C GLU A 9 13.76 10.38 16.57
N ASP A 10 14.14 9.15 16.22
CA ASP A 10 14.10 8.62 14.86
C ASP A 10 12.94 9.29 14.15
N ILE A 11 13.23 10.15 13.16
CA ILE A 11 12.19 10.65 12.28
C ILE A 11 11.76 9.40 11.53
N ILE A 12 10.86 8.63 12.13
CA ILE A 12 10.13 7.59 11.46
C ILE A 12 9.35 8.41 10.44
N GLU A 13 9.88 8.54 9.23
CA GLU A 13 9.13 9.00 8.08
C GLU A 13 7.97 8.01 7.94
N ASN A 14 6.89 8.30 8.66
CA ASN A 14 5.68 7.52 8.62
C ASN A 14 5.08 7.83 7.26
N VAL A 15 5.27 6.92 6.31
CA VAL A 15 4.63 6.99 4.99
C VAL A 15 3.14 7.19 5.20
N ILE A 16 2.63 8.35 4.79
CA ILE A 16 1.22 8.70 4.98
C ILE A 16 0.41 8.03 3.88
N ASN A 17 -0.52 7.15 4.27
CA ASN A 17 -1.44 6.52 3.35
C ASN A 17 -2.55 7.51 2.93
N PRO A 18 -2.58 7.99 1.66
CA PRO A 18 -3.52 9.03 1.23
C PRO A 18 -4.96 8.53 1.10
N ILE A 19 -5.19 7.22 1.15
CA ILE A 19 -6.52 6.61 1.02
C ILE A 19 -7.02 6.01 2.33
N ASP A 20 -6.37 6.31 3.45
CA ASP A 20 -6.69 5.63 4.70
C ASP A 20 -8.11 5.92 5.21
N THR A 21 -8.61 7.12 4.92
CA THR A 21 -9.96 7.58 5.27
C THR A 21 -11.06 7.03 4.38
N LEU A 22 -10.71 6.34 3.27
CA LEU A 22 -11.69 5.79 2.34
C LEU A 22 -12.37 4.54 2.90
N PRO A 23 -13.62 4.25 2.47
CA PRO A 23 -14.37 3.11 2.97
C PRO A 23 -13.74 1.75 2.61
N ARG A 24 -13.97 0.78 3.50
CA ARG A 24 -13.46 -0.59 3.43
C ARG A 24 -14.59 -1.63 3.47
N LYS A 25 -15.59 -1.49 2.62
CA LYS A 25 -16.80 -2.35 2.61
C LYS A 25 -16.60 -3.63 1.82
N ASN A 26 -15.75 -3.63 0.80
CA ASN A 26 -15.51 -4.82 -0.01
C ASN A 26 -14.62 -5.84 0.72
N LYS A 27 -14.79 -7.13 0.38
CA LYS A 27 -14.05 -8.25 0.99
C LYS A 27 -12.53 -8.09 0.89
N VAL A 28 -12.05 -7.50 -0.20
CA VAL A 28 -10.61 -7.27 -0.45
C VAL A 28 -10.10 -5.95 0.10
N SER A 29 -10.97 -5.05 0.57
CA SER A 29 -10.57 -3.74 1.07
C SER A 29 -9.92 -3.91 2.45
N GLY A 30 -8.74 -3.35 2.63
CA GLY A 30 -7.98 -3.45 3.86
C GLY A 30 -6.51 -3.11 3.63
N ASP A 31 -5.72 -3.26 4.69
CA ASP A 31 -4.29 -3.01 4.64
C ASP A 31 -3.56 -4.35 4.58
N TYR A 32 -2.58 -4.44 3.69
CA TYR A 32 -1.75 -5.61 3.49
C TYR A 32 -0.30 -5.20 3.76
N VAL A 33 0.26 -5.61 4.90
CA VAL A 33 1.45 -5.01 5.49
C VAL A 33 2.52 -6.07 5.72
N ILE A 34 3.74 -5.80 5.26
CA ILE A 34 4.94 -6.57 5.63
C ILE A 34 5.67 -5.84 6.76
N ASN A 35 5.84 -4.53 6.62
CA ASN A 35 6.40 -3.63 7.62
C ASN A 35 5.91 -2.19 7.36
N LYS A 36 6.36 -1.23 8.18
CA LYS A 36 5.93 0.18 8.11
C LYS A 36 6.17 0.86 6.76
N THR A 37 7.16 0.42 5.98
CA THR A 37 7.53 0.99 4.69
C THR A 37 7.22 0.06 3.52
N ASN A 38 6.60 -1.08 3.76
CA ASN A 38 6.27 -2.07 2.73
C ASN A 38 4.84 -2.56 2.94
N PHE A 39 3.90 -1.88 2.28
CA PHE A 39 2.48 -2.15 2.42
C PHE A 39 1.68 -1.81 1.16
N ILE A 40 0.52 -2.44 1.05
CA ILE A 40 -0.51 -2.16 0.06
C ILE A 40 -1.81 -1.87 0.80
N SER A 41 -2.32 -0.66 0.64
CA SER A 41 -3.65 -0.27 1.10
C SER A 41 -4.63 -0.42 -0.04
N ILE A 42 -5.73 -1.11 0.22
CA ILE A 42 -6.81 -1.34 -0.74
C ILE A 42 -8.11 -0.82 -0.14
N ARG A 43 -8.85 -0.06 -0.93
CA ARG A 43 -10.10 0.60 -0.55
C ARG A 43 -11.13 0.38 -1.64
N ASP A 44 -12.37 0.67 -1.29
CA ASP A 44 -13.47 0.58 -2.26
C ASP A 44 -13.22 1.59 -3.39
N GLY A 45 -13.37 1.14 -4.64
CA GLY A 45 -13.30 2.02 -5.80
C GLY A 45 -14.62 2.75 -6.05
N LYS A 46 -14.70 3.40 -7.21
CA LYS A 46 -15.90 4.12 -7.67
C LYS A 46 -17.13 3.22 -7.85
N ASP A 47 -16.93 1.93 -8.08
CA ASP A 47 -17.97 0.92 -8.29
C ASP A 47 -17.44 -0.48 -7.92
N PRO A 48 -18.30 -1.52 -7.83
CA PRO A 48 -17.88 -2.86 -7.39
C PRO A 48 -16.84 -3.55 -8.28
N SER A 49 -16.64 -3.09 -9.51
CA SER A 49 -15.64 -3.63 -10.44
C SER A 49 -14.28 -2.94 -10.32
N HIS A 50 -14.17 -1.90 -9.49
CA HIS A 50 -12.93 -1.16 -9.27
C HIS A 50 -12.53 -1.16 -7.79
N ILE A 51 -11.22 -1.16 -7.55
CA ILE A 51 -10.62 -0.90 -6.25
C ILE A 51 -9.73 0.33 -6.35
N SER A 52 -9.66 1.10 -5.28
CA SER A 52 -8.64 2.13 -5.12
C SER A 52 -7.48 1.54 -4.31
N PHE A 53 -6.25 1.77 -4.75
CA PHE A 53 -5.08 1.23 -4.08
C PHE A 53 -3.99 2.29 -3.88
N PHE A 54 -3.18 2.06 -2.87
CA PHE A 54 -1.93 2.75 -2.62
C PHE A 54 -0.88 1.72 -2.22
N VAL A 55 0.27 1.74 -2.88
CA VAL A 55 1.40 0.87 -2.61
C VAL A 55 2.59 1.74 -2.25
N HIS A 56 3.26 1.34 -1.18
CA HIS A 56 4.58 1.82 -0.84
C HIS A 56 5.49 0.61 -0.59
N PHE A 57 6.68 0.62 -1.18
CA PHE A 57 7.71 -0.35 -0.88
C PHE A 57 9.09 0.30 -0.81
N GLU A 58 9.95 -0.29 0.01
CA GLU A 58 11.37 0.01 0.10
C GLU A 58 12.16 -1.29 0.08
N LYS A 59 13.10 -1.41 -0.86
CA LYS A 59 14.05 -2.51 -1.03
C LYS A 59 15.48 -1.97 -0.98
N ASP A 60 16.42 -2.88 -0.72
CA ASP A 60 17.87 -2.61 -0.75
C ASP A 60 18.32 -1.42 0.12
N ASN A 61 17.93 -1.39 1.40
CA ASN A 61 18.25 -0.28 2.32
C ASN A 61 17.81 1.09 1.78
N SER A 62 16.58 1.14 1.24
CA SER A 62 15.94 2.35 0.71
C SER A 62 16.60 2.93 -0.56
N THR A 63 17.56 2.22 -1.18
CA THR A 63 18.05 2.60 -2.52
C THR A 63 17.03 2.30 -3.62
N CYS A 64 15.99 1.54 -3.29
CA CYS A 64 14.93 1.15 -4.20
C CYS A 64 13.56 1.35 -3.54
N ASN A 65 13.02 2.56 -3.65
CA ASN A 65 11.70 2.91 -3.14
C ASN A 65 10.71 3.17 -4.27
N GLY A 66 9.46 2.79 -4.05
CA GLY A 66 8.41 2.93 -5.04
C GLY A 66 7.06 3.23 -4.41
N GLU A 67 6.44 4.31 -4.88
CA GLU A 67 5.06 4.66 -4.58
C GLU A 67 4.21 4.58 -5.84
N LEU A 68 3.03 3.97 -5.70
CA LEU A 68 2.02 3.95 -6.74
C LEU A 68 0.63 4.02 -6.13
N LYS A 69 -0.20 4.92 -6.66
CA LYS A 69 -1.62 5.02 -6.33
C LYS A 69 -2.45 4.99 -7.60
N GLY A 70 -3.63 4.42 -7.52
CA GLY A 70 -4.53 4.37 -8.67
C GLY A 70 -5.82 3.63 -8.40
N ALA A 71 -6.55 3.39 -9.49
CA ALA A 71 -7.73 2.55 -9.50
C ALA A 71 -7.46 1.32 -10.37
N ALA A 72 -7.52 0.13 -9.76
CA ALA A 72 -7.42 -1.13 -10.48
C ALA A 72 -8.82 -1.68 -10.76
N ARG A 73 -9.00 -2.34 -11.91
CA ARG A 73 -10.26 -2.95 -12.31
C ARG A 73 -10.16 -4.47 -12.18
N PHE A 74 -11.19 -5.12 -11.66
CA PHE A 74 -11.29 -6.57 -11.67
C PHE A 74 -11.43 -7.11 -13.09
N ILE A 75 -10.48 -7.96 -13.49
CA ILE A 75 -10.51 -8.74 -14.73
C ILE A 75 -10.96 -10.18 -14.46
N SER A 76 -10.88 -10.61 -13.21
CA SER A 76 -11.42 -11.87 -12.69
C SER A 76 -11.95 -11.64 -11.25
N PRO A 77 -12.70 -12.59 -10.66
CA PRO A 77 -13.21 -12.45 -9.29
C PRO A 77 -12.13 -12.27 -8.21
N THR A 78 -10.89 -12.64 -8.51
CA THR A 78 -9.75 -12.59 -7.57
C THR A 78 -8.55 -11.84 -8.14
N THR A 79 -8.67 -11.21 -9.31
CA THR A 79 -7.57 -10.52 -9.98
C THR A 79 -8.01 -9.14 -10.41
N ALA A 80 -7.36 -8.12 -9.87
CA ALA A 80 -7.52 -6.73 -10.29
C ALA A 80 -6.28 -6.26 -11.04
N GLN A 81 -6.47 -5.45 -12.08
CA GLN A 81 -5.39 -4.92 -12.90
C GLN A 81 -5.49 -3.40 -12.97
N PHE A 82 -4.37 -2.75 -12.70
CA PHE A 82 -4.14 -1.34 -12.95
C PHE A 82 -3.40 -1.19 -14.27
N LYS A 83 -3.85 -0.25 -15.10
CA LYS A 83 -3.17 0.16 -16.32
C LYS A 83 -3.08 1.67 -16.32
N GLU A 84 -1.87 2.19 -16.39
CA GLU A 84 -1.65 3.63 -16.48
C GLU A 84 -2.04 4.15 -17.88
N SER A 85 -2.72 5.29 -17.95
CA SER A 85 -3.08 5.89 -19.23
C SER A 85 -1.87 6.57 -19.85
N GLY A 86 -1.46 6.16 -21.05
CA GLY A 86 -0.36 6.78 -21.80
C GLY A 86 1.02 6.19 -21.51
N ASN A 87 1.14 5.26 -20.57
CA ASN A 87 2.35 4.48 -20.30
C ASN A 87 2.07 2.98 -20.38
N PRO A 88 3.06 2.13 -20.70
CA PRO A 88 2.90 0.68 -20.67
C PRO A 88 2.82 0.11 -19.25
N CYS A 89 2.77 0.93 -18.20
CA CYS A 89 2.75 0.48 -16.81
C CYS A 89 1.46 -0.30 -16.49
N THR A 90 1.60 -1.60 -16.24
CA THR A 90 0.51 -2.50 -15.85
C THR A 90 0.87 -3.27 -14.59
N ILE A 91 0.06 -3.13 -13.54
CA ILE A 91 0.21 -3.85 -12.28
C ILE A 91 -0.99 -4.77 -12.07
N GLN A 92 -0.72 -6.02 -11.67
CA GLN A 92 -1.72 -7.00 -11.33
C GLN A 92 -1.71 -7.28 -9.82
N PHE A 93 -2.90 -7.33 -9.23
CA PHE A 93 -3.15 -7.73 -7.86
C PHE A 93 -3.95 -9.03 -7.85
N ASP A 94 -3.34 -10.10 -7.34
CA ASP A 94 -3.98 -11.39 -7.15
C ASP A 94 -4.33 -11.60 -5.67
N PHE A 95 -5.62 -11.75 -5.39
CA PHE A 95 -6.18 -11.94 -4.07
C PHE A 95 -6.35 -13.43 -3.79
N LYS A 96 -5.56 -13.97 -2.85
CA LYS A 96 -5.69 -15.37 -2.41
C LYS A 96 -5.81 -15.45 -0.90
N GLY A 97 -7.01 -15.76 -0.42
CA GLY A 97 -7.31 -15.80 1.01
C GLY A 97 -7.08 -14.42 1.65
N ASN A 98 -6.13 -14.34 2.58
CA ASN A 98 -5.73 -13.09 3.24
C ASN A 98 -4.41 -12.54 2.70
N ILE A 99 -4.00 -12.89 1.48
CA ILE A 99 -2.74 -12.41 0.89
C ILE A 99 -3.06 -11.73 -0.44
N VAL A 100 -2.45 -10.57 -0.66
CA VAL A 100 -2.38 -9.91 -1.96
C VAL A 100 -1.00 -10.14 -2.54
N THR A 101 -0.96 -10.71 -3.75
CA THR A 101 0.26 -10.77 -4.54
C THR A 101 0.20 -9.63 -5.55
N MET A 102 1.16 -8.71 -5.49
CA MET A 102 1.34 -7.67 -6.48
C MET A 102 2.39 -8.15 -7.48
N LYS A 103 2.11 -7.95 -8.77
CA LYS A 103 3.02 -8.24 -9.86
C LYS A 103 3.07 -7.10 -10.86
N GLU A 104 4.25 -6.75 -11.29
CA GLU A 104 4.46 -5.89 -12.45
C GLU A 104 4.36 -6.71 -13.73
N MET A 105 3.38 -6.42 -14.57
CA MET A 105 3.17 -7.14 -15.83
C MET A 105 3.91 -6.48 -16.99
N GLU A 106 3.87 -5.15 -17.05
CA GLU A 106 4.49 -4.37 -18.11
C GLU A 106 5.04 -3.05 -17.54
N GLY A 107 6.29 -2.73 -17.86
CA GLY A 107 6.76 -1.36 -18.11
C GLY A 107 6.56 -0.27 -17.06
N CYS A 108 6.43 -0.57 -15.76
CA CYS A 108 6.43 0.48 -14.73
C CYS A 108 7.85 0.98 -14.40
N GLY A 109 8.88 0.23 -14.82
CA GLY A 109 10.30 0.56 -14.66
C GLY A 109 10.91 1.53 -15.69
N SER A 110 10.17 2.12 -16.64
CA SER A 110 10.76 2.94 -17.71
C SER A 110 11.24 4.35 -17.29
N TYR A 111 10.96 4.78 -16.05
CA TYR A 111 11.35 6.11 -15.52
C TYR A 111 12.16 6.08 -14.21
N ARG A 112 12.59 4.89 -13.75
CA ARG A 112 13.35 4.71 -12.50
C ARG A 112 14.53 3.78 -12.76
N ASP A 113 15.61 3.92 -11.97
CA ASP A 113 16.77 3.04 -12.07
C ASP A 113 16.35 1.56 -12.08
N ILE A 114 16.90 0.81 -13.04
CA ILE A 114 16.44 -0.42 -13.70
C ILE A 114 16.17 -1.65 -12.78
N LYS A 115 16.16 -1.49 -11.45
CA LYS A 115 16.13 -2.62 -10.48
C LYS A 115 14.89 -2.68 -9.57
N CYS A 116 13.95 -1.75 -9.70
CA CYS A 116 12.82 -1.61 -8.77
C CYS A 116 11.49 -2.11 -9.31
N PHE A 117 11.28 -3.43 -9.27
CA PHE A 117 10.03 -4.05 -9.69
C PHE A 117 8.96 -4.05 -8.59
N PHE A 118 7.72 -3.76 -8.99
CA PHE A 118 6.52 -3.83 -8.15
C PHE A 118 6.04 -5.29 -7.97
N ASP A 119 6.93 -6.12 -7.41
CA ASP A 119 6.62 -7.51 -7.09
C ASP A 119 6.71 -7.77 -5.58
N GLY A 120 5.70 -8.45 -5.04
CA GLY A 120 5.68 -8.84 -3.63
C GLY A 120 4.41 -9.59 -3.20
N LYS A 121 4.47 -10.19 -2.01
CA LYS A 121 3.34 -10.85 -1.34
C LYS A 121 3.09 -10.19 0.00
N TYR A 122 1.90 -9.64 0.16
CA TYR A 122 1.54 -8.82 1.30
C TYR A 122 0.40 -9.52 2.06
N PRO A 123 0.64 -9.99 3.28
CA PRO A 123 -0.41 -10.55 4.11
C PRO A 123 -1.32 -9.43 4.61
N ARG A 124 -2.61 -9.71 4.73
CA ARG A 124 -3.59 -8.79 5.30
C ARG A 124 -3.23 -8.54 6.75
N GLU A 125 -3.11 -7.28 7.10
CA GLU A 125 -2.98 -6.88 8.49
C GLU A 125 -4.24 -7.33 9.23
N LYS A 126 -4.04 -7.97 10.38
CA LYS A 126 -5.17 -8.27 11.26
C LYS A 126 -5.61 -6.94 11.82
N GLU A 127 -6.86 -6.55 11.58
CA GLU A 127 -7.47 -5.43 12.29
C GLU A 127 -7.32 -5.69 13.79
N SER A 128 -6.33 -5.06 14.40
CA SER A 128 -6.30 -4.97 15.85
C SER A 128 -7.53 -4.16 16.20
N ARG A 129 -8.51 -4.79 16.86
CA ARG A 129 -9.62 -4.07 17.47
C ARG A 129 -8.97 -2.90 18.21
N GLN A 130 -9.30 -1.67 17.82
CA GLN A 130 -8.86 -0.50 18.55
C GLN A 130 -9.08 -0.82 20.03
N LYS A 131 -8.01 -0.79 20.83
CA LYS A 131 -8.19 -0.75 22.28
C LYS A 131 -8.95 0.54 22.49
N ASP A 132 -10.26 0.42 22.73
CA ASP A 132 -11.07 1.49 23.30
C ASP A 132 -10.31 1.97 24.54
N THR A 133 -9.59 3.07 24.41
CA THR A 133 -9.04 3.80 25.54
C THR A 133 -10.25 4.38 26.25
N LYS A 134 -10.93 3.56 27.06
CA LYS A 134 -11.87 3.99 28.08
C LYS A 134 -11.09 4.88 29.04
N LYS A 135 -11.03 6.17 28.70
CA LYS A 135 -10.60 7.24 29.60
C LYS A 135 -11.62 7.28 30.72
N SER A 136 -11.33 6.58 31.82
CA SER A 136 -12.11 6.68 33.06
C SER A 136 -12.04 8.13 33.52
N ALA A 137 -13.17 8.82 33.48
CA ALA A 137 -13.37 10.04 34.22
C ALA A 137 -13.37 9.68 35.71
N LYS A 138 -12.52 10.36 36.48
CA LYS A 138 -12.61 10.44 37.94
C LYS A 138 -12.61 11.91 38.31
#